data_AF-A0A1F7I2B5-F1
#
_entry.id   AF-A0A1F7I2B5-F1
#
_cell.length_a   1.000
_cell.length_b   1.000
_cell.length_c   1.000
_cell.angle_alpha   90.00
_cell.angle_beta   90.00
_cell.angle_gamma   90.00
#
_symmetry.space_group_name_H-M   'P 1'
#
loop_
_entity.id
_entity.type
_entity.pdbx_description
1 polymer ?
#
loop_
_entity_poly.entity_id
_entity_poly.type
_entity_poly.pdbx_seq_one_letter_code
_entity_poly.pdbx_strand_id
1 'polypeptide(L)'
;MNMNKPLINGVIATTGLLVVYFVIVSLVSGSRFAQEQFSQFWYYVVTLAVGFGIQVGLYSYLKSMVKNVSPKAMPAGRQVVATSGATSTAAMISCCAHYLVNILPILGAVGIITVISQYQVQLFWIGLVFNFAGIAYMANKIVRFDKMKQWP
;
A
#
# COMPACT_ATOMS: atom_id res chain seq x y z
N MET A 1 13.31 6.11 22.98
CA MET A 1 12.88 5.21 21.88
C MET A 1 13.58 5.63 20.60
N ASN A 2 14.41 4.78 19.98
CA ASN A 2 15.06 5.13 18.70
C ASN A 2 14.00 5.28 17.60
N MET A 3 13.79 6.52 17.13
CA MET A 3 12.92 6.80 15.97
C MET A 3 13.42 6.15 14.67
N ASN A 4 14.66 5.64 14.67
CA ASN A 4 15.26 4.99 13.51
C ASN A 4 14.50 3.71 13.12
N LYS A 5 13.97 2.94 14.09
CA LYS A 5 13.27 1.67 13.80
C LYS A 5 11.99 1.83 12.97
N PRO A 6 11.03 2.71 13.34
CA PRO A 6 9.84 2.93 12.52
C PRO A 6 10.17 3.54 11.15
N LEU A 7 11.18 4.43 11.08
CA LEU A 7 11.63 5.00 9.82
C LEU A 7 12.20 3.93 8.87
N ILE A 8 13.10 3.08 9.38
CA ILE A 8 13.69 1.96 8.62
C ILE A 8 12.59 1.02 8.11
N ASN A 9 11.62 0.67 8.96
CA ASN A 9 10.51 -0.19 8.56
C ASN A 9 9.67 0.42 7.43
N GLY A 10 9.43 1.74 7.47
CA GLY A 10 8.72 2.45 6.40
C GLY A 10 9.49 2.49 5.08
N VAL A 11 10.81 2.70 5.14
CA VAL A 11 11.69 2.66 3.95
C VAL A 11 11.72 1.25 3.36
N ILE A 12 11.89 0.21 4.18
CA ILE A 12 11.87 -1.19 3.73
C ILE A 12 10.53 -1.53 3.07
N ALA A 13 9.41 -1.08 3.66
CA ALA A 13 8.09 -1.31 3.09
C ALA A 13 7.88 -0.59 1.75
N THR A 14 8.36 0.65 1.62
CA THR A 14 8.30 1.42 0.36
C THR A 14 9.09 0.71 -0.73
N THR A 15 10.37 0.40 -0.46
CA THR A 15 11.25 -0.28 -1.41
C THR A 15 10.72 -1.67 -1.75
N GLY A 16 10.26 -2.43 -0.75
CA GLY A 16 9.69 -3.76 -0.94
C GLY A 16 8.46 -3.73 -1.85
N LEU A 17 7.56 -2.76 -1.67
CA LEU A 17 6.37 -2.63 -2.51
C LEU A 17 6.72 -2.27 -3.95
N LEU A 18 7.71 -1.39 -4.17
CA LEU A 18 8.21 -1.07 -5.52
C LEU A 18 8.87 -2.29 -6.19
N VAL A 19 9.67 -3.06 -5.44
CA VAL A 19 10.28 -4.30 -5.95
C VAL A 19 9.19 -5.30 -6.33
N VAL A 20 8.18 -5.50 -5.48
CA VAL A 20 7.05 -6.39 -5.78
C VAL A 20 6.30 -5.92 -7.02
N TYR A 21 6.06 -4.62 -7.17
CA TYR A 21 5.47 -4.05 -8.38
C TYR A 21 6.29 -4.44 -9.63
N PHE A 22 7.58 -4.10 -9.67
CA PHE A 22 8.42 -4.39 -10.85
C PHE A 22 8.55 -5.89 -11.13
N VAL A 23 8.68 -6.73 -10.09
CA VAL A 23 8.76 -8.19 -10.24
C VAL A 23 7.47 -8.74 -10.84
N ILE A 24 6.31 -8.40 -10.28
CA ILE A 24 5.03 -8.93 -10.76
C ILE A 24 4.76 -8.44 -12.18
N VAL A 25 4.91 -7.15 -12.46
CA VAL A 25 4.65 -6.60 -13.81
C VAL A 25 5.61 -7.21 -14.83
N SER A 26 6.89 -7.36 -14.48
CA SER A 26 7.88 -7.93 -15.40
C SER A 26 7.64 -9.41 -15.68
N LEU A 27 7.23 -10.19 -14.67
CA LEU A 27 6.93 -11.61 -14.84
C LEU A 27 5.65 -11.85 -15.65
N VAL A 28 4.64 -11.00 -15.49
CA VAL A 28 3.33 -11.17 -16.16
C VAL A 28 3.34 -10.59 -17.57
N SER A 29 3.99 -9.43 -17.78
CA SER A 29 3.85 -8.63 -19.01
C SER A 29 5.19 -8.29 -19.68
N GLY A 30 6.31 -8.69 -19.10
CA GLY A 30 7.65 -8.39 -19.61
C GLY A 30 8.27 -7.13 -19.03
N SER A 31 9.60 -7.09 -18.96
CA SER A 31 10.37 -6.00 -18.34
C SER A 31 10.23 -4.66 -19.08
N ARG A 32 10.17 -4.68 -20.41
CA ARG A 32 9.95 -3.47 -21.22
C ARG A 32 8.60 -2.82 -20.91
N PHE A 33 7.56 -3.64 -20.80
CA PHE A 33 6.23 -3.17 -20.43
C PHE A 33 6.20 -2.58 -19.02
N ALA A 34 6.89 -3.21 -18.06
CA ALA A 34 7.00 -2.68 -16.71
C ALA A 34 7.64 -1.28 -16.67
N GLN A 35 8.66 -1.04 -17.50
CA GLN A 35 9.31 0.26 -17.61
C GLN A 35 8.41 1.31 -18.27
N GLU A 36 7.72 0.96 -19.36
CA GLU A 36 6.79 1.85 -20.06
C GLU A 36 5.62 2.26 -19.14
N GLN A 37 5.01 1.30 -18.44
CA GLN A 37 3.94 1.58 -17.49
C GLN A 37 4.40 2.39 -16.28
N PHE A 38 5.58 2.08 -15.74
CA PHE A 38 6.12 2.87 -14.66
C PHE A 38 6.35 4.31 -15.13
N SER A 39 6.99 4.52 -16.29
CA SER A 39 7.22 5.87 -16.82
C SER A 39 5.94 6.68 -17.00
N GLN A 40 4.83 6.03 -17.41
CA GLN A 40 3.55 6.70 -17.58
C GLN A 40 2.85 7.03 -16.25
N PHE A 41 2.93 6.15 -15.25
CA PHE A 41 2.16 6.24 -14.00
C PHE A 41 3.01 6.39 -12.73
N TRP A 42 4.29 6.73 -12.85
CA TRP A 42 5.23 6.73 -11.73
C TRP A 42 4.75 7.62 -10.58
N TYR A 43 4.11 8.76 -10.88
CA TYR A 43 3.56 9.65 -9.86
C TYR A 43 2.55 8.93 -8.95
N TYR A 44 1.68 8.09 -9.51
CA TYR A 44 0.73 7.31 -8.72
C TYR A 44 1.43 6.19 -7.96
N VAL A 45 2.30 5.44 -8.64
CA VAL A 45 2.98 4.26 -8.10
C VAL A 45 3.88 4.65 -6.92
N VAL A 46 4.72 5.66 -7.10
CA VAL A 46 5.62 6.18 -6.07
C VAL A 46 4.82 6.77 -4.91
N THR A 47 3.77 7.55 -5.19
CA THR A 47 2.95 8.13 -4.11
C THR A 47 2.28 7.06 -3.26
N LEU A 48 1.69 6.02 -3.88
CA LEU A 48 1.10 4.89 -3.17
C LEU A 48 2.15 4.11 -2.36
N ALA A 49 3.33 3.89 -2.95
CA ALA A 49 4.42 3.17 -2.28
C ALA A 49 4.93 3.93 -1.05
N VAL A 50 5.19 5.23 -1.18
CA VAL A 50 5.63 6.09 -0.08
C VAL A 50 4.55 6.16 0.99
N GLY A 51 3.29 6.35 0.59
CA GLY A 51 2.17 6.41 1.52
C GLY A 51 2.00 5.11 2.31
N PHE A 52 2.15 3.94 1.66
CA PHE A 52 2.20 2.65 2.33
C PHE A 52 3.38 2.55 3.31
N GLY A 53 4.57 3.01 2.92
CA GLY A 53 5.73 3.11 3.81
C GLY A 53 5.47 3.95 5.06
N ILE A 54 4.82 5.11 4.91
CA ILE A 54 4.39 5.96 6.02
C ILE A 54 3.45 5.20 6.95
N GLN A 55 2.46 4.49 6.42
CA GLN A 55 1.53 3.68 7.23
C GLN A 55 2.26 2.58 8.02
N VAL A 56 3.22 1.89 7.40
CA VAL A 56 4.04 0.87 8.09
C VAL A 56 4.94 1.49 9.16
N GLY A 57 5.50 2.66 8.90
CA GLY A 57 6.28 3.42 9.87
C GLY A 57 5.44 3.86 11.08
N LEU A 58 4.27 4.45 10.84
CA LEU A 58 3.31 4.83 11.88
C LEU A 58 2.83 3.61 12.68
N TYR A 59 2.54 2.49 12.01
CA TYR A 59 2.17 1.25 12.70
C TYR A 59 3.30 0.73 13.58
N SER A 60 4.54 0.74 13.08
CA SER A 60 5.71 0.30 13.85
C SER A 60 5.94 1.20 15.07
N TYR A 61 5.73 2.51 14.91
CA TYR A 61 5.79 3.47 16.01
C TYR A 61 4.70 3.22 17.05
N LEU A 62 3.44 3.15 16.63
CA LEU A 62 2.30 2.86 17.50
C LEU A 62 2.46 1.51 18.21
N LYS A 63 2.95 0.48 17.51
CA LYS A 63 3.25 -0.84 18.10
C LYS A 63 4.31 -0.76 19.19
N SER A 64 5.35 0.04 18.99
CA SER A 64 6.37 0.24 20.01
C SER A 64 5.84 1.00 21.23
N MET A 65 4.87 1.90 21.07
CA MET A 65 4.25 2.62 22.18
C MET A 65 3.29 1.71 22.97
N VAL A 66 2.40 1.00 22.27
CA VAL A 66 1.34 0.18 22.87
C VAL A 66 1.91 -1.07 23.56
N LYS A 67 3.01 -1.64 23.04
CA LYS A 67 3.71 -2.79 23.67
C LYS A 67 4.15 -2.48 25.11
N ASN A 68 4.41 -1.21 25.43
CA ASN A 68 4.84 -0.79 26.76
C ASN A 68 3.69 -0.40 27.70
N VAL A 69 2.43 -0.36 27.24
CA VAL A 69 1.30 0.20 28.02
C VAL A 69 0.09 -0.74 28.10
N SER A 70 -0.40 -1.34 26.99
CA SER A 70 -1.51 -2.31 27.06
C SER A 70 -1.72 -3.09 25.76
N PRO A 71 -1.74 -4.45 25.75
CA PRO A 71 -1.90 -5.26 24.54
C PRO A 71 -3.25 -5.10 23.79
N LYS A 72 -4.29 -4.56 24.44
CA LYS A 72 -5.69 -4.65 23.96
C LYS A 72 -6.07 -3.62 22.87
N ALA A 73 -5.25 -2.59 22.63
CA ALA A 73 -5.56 -1.48 21.71
C ALA A 73 -5.14 -1.68 20.23
N MET A 74 -4.45 -2.77 19.92
CA MET A 74 -3.75 -3.00 18.65
C MET A 74 -4.58 -3.48 17.42
N PRO A 75 -5.72 -4.21 17.54
CA PRO A 75 -6.31 -4.92 16.39
C PRO A 75 -6.59 -4.05 15.16
N ALA A 76 -7.22 -2.88 15.37
CA ALA A 76 -7.63 -2.01 14.28
C ALA A 76 -6.46 -1.43 13.46
N GLY A 77 -5.30 -1.17 14.06
CA GLY A 77 -4.16 -0.60 13.33
C GLY A 77 -3.48 -1.61 12.40
N ARG A 78 -3.46 -2.89 12.78
CA ARG A 78 -2.95 -3.98 11.94
C ARG A 78 -3.86 -4.20 10.74
N GLN A 79 -5.17 -4.16 10.95
CA GLN A 79 -6.16 -4.33 9.89
C GLN A 79 -6.07 -3.20 8.86
N VAL A 80 -5.95 -1.94 9.30
CA VAL A 80 -5.81 -0.80 8.39
C VAL A 80 -4.60 -0.94 7.47
N VAL A 81 -3.41 -1.27 8.01
CA VAL A 81 -2.19 -1.47 7.19
C VAL A 81 -2.33 -2.66 6.23
N ALA A 82 -2.96 -3.75 6.68
CA ALA A 82 -3.19 -4.91 5.83
C ALA A 82 -4.15 -4.58 4.67
N THR A 83 -5.25 -3.88 4.95
CA THR A 83 -6.25 -3.50 3.95
C THR A 83 -5.71 -2.42 3.00
N SER A 84 -5.01 -1.40 3.49
CA SER A 84 -4.43 -0.36 2.65
C SER A 84 -3.27 -0.88 1.78
N GLY A 85 -2.46 -1.79 2.32
CA GLY A 85 -1.42 -2.49 1.56
C GLY A 85 -2.02 -3.38 0.47
N ALA A 86 -3.02 -4.20 0.82
CA ALA A 86 -3.70 -5.06 -0.15
C ALA A 86 -4.38 -4.26 -1.27
N THR A 87 -5.06 -3.16 -0.93
CA THR A 87 -5.70 -2.28 -1.93
C THR A 87 -4.68 -1.56 -2.81
N SER A 88 -3.55 -1.09 -2.25
CA SER A 88 -2.48 -0.44 -3.03
C SER A 88 -1.82 -1.43 -3.99
N THR A 89 -1.50 -2.64 -3.51
CA THR A 89 -0.94 -3.72 -4.33
C THR A 89 -1.95 -4.18 -5.40
N ALA A 90 -3.22 -4.33 -5.04
CA ALA A 90 -4.27 -4.69 -5.99
C ALA A 90 -4.45 -3.61 -7.07
N ALA A 91 -4.44 -2.32 -6.72
CA ALA A 91 -4.49 -1.22 -7.69
C ALA A 91 -3.27 -1.20 -8.60
N MET A 92 -2.08 -1.51 -8.08
CA MET A 92 -0.85 -1.60 -8.85
C MET A 92 -0.84 -2.79 -9.83
N ILE A 93 -1.35 -3.95 -9.42
CA ILE A 93 -1.40 -5.17 -10.24
C ILE A 93 -2.60 -5.17 -11.19
N SER A 94 -3.66 -4.44 -10.84
CA SER A 94 -4.87 -4.26 -11.64
C SER A 94 -4.57 -3.78 -13.05
N CYS A 95 -3.56 -2.92 -13.25
CA CYS A 95 -3.16 -2.49 -14.60
C CYS A 95 -2.47 -3.60 -15.42
N CYS A 96 -1.94 -4.65 -14.78
CA CYS A 96 -1.23 -5.77 -15.41
C CYS A 96 -2.15 -6.94 -15.77
N ALA A 97 -3.33 -7.02 -15.15
CA ALA A 97 -4.26 -8.13 -15.38
C ALA A 97 -4.65 -8.24 -16.87
N HIS A 98 -4.59 -7.15 -17.66
CA HIS A 98 -4.94 -7.09 -19.08
C HIS A 98 -4.10 -7.94 -20.04
N TYR A 99 -2.87 -8.29 -19.66
CA TYR A 99 -2.06 -9.19 -20.47
C TYR A 99 -2.19 -10.67 -20.03
N LEU A 100 -2.80 -10.93 -18.87
CA LEU A 100 -3.14 -12.28 -18.44
C LEU A 100 -4.19 -12.92 -19.37
N VAL A 101 -4.96 -12.09 -20.09
CA VAL A 101 -5.86 -12.48 -21.19
C VAL A 101 -5.12 -13.17 -22.34
N ASN A 102 -3.86 -12.78 -22.62
CA ASN A 102 -3.04 -13.42 -23.65
C ASN A 102 -2.50 -14.79 -23.22
N ILE A 103 -2.51 -15.11 -21.92
CA ILE A 103 -2.01 -16.38 -21.35
C ILE A 103 -3.15 -17.33 -20.96
N LEU A 104 -4.30 -16.81 -20.52
CA LEU A 104 -5.48 -17.58 -20.15
C LEU A 104 -6.69 -17.12 -21.00
N PRO A 105 -7.10 -17.88 -22.04
CA PRO A 105 -8.34 -17.61 -22.75
C PRO A 105 -9.52 -18.14 -21.91
N ILE A 106 -9.71 -17.59 -20.71
CA ILE A 106 -10.92 -17.80 -19.91
C ILE A 106 -11.79 -16.56 -20.11
N LEU A 107 -12.83 -16.69 -20.92
CA LEU A 107 -13.71 -15.61 -21.38
C LEU A 107 -14.22 -14.67 -20.24
N GLY A 108 -14.38 -15.18 -19.02
CA GLY A 108 -14.77 -14.39 -17.85
C GLY A 108 -13.65 -13.51 -17.25
N ALA A 109 -12.39 -13.95 -17.30
CA ALA A 109 -11.26 -13.13 -16.86
C ALA A 109 -11.08 -11.94 -17.80
N VAL A 110 -11.19 -12.16 -19.12
CA VAL A 110 -11.03 -11.13 -20.15
C VAL A 110 -11.96 -9.93 -19.95
N GLY A 111 -13.23 -10.16 -19.61
CA GLY A 111 -14.21 -9.08 -19.38
C GLY A 111 -13.95 -8.26 -18.10
N ILE A 112 -13.58 -8.92 -16.99
CA ILE A 112 -13.24 -8.22 -15.73
C ILE A 112 -12.00 -7.35 -15.93
N ILE A 113 -11.06 -7.87 -16.70
CA ILE A 113 -9.76 -7.30 -16.91
C ILE A 113 -9.78 -6.09 -17.87
N THR A 114 -10.62 -6.11 -18.90
CA THR A 114 -10.82 -4.95 -19.80
C THR A 114 -11.54 -3.81 -19.08
N VAL A 115 -12.53 -4.11 -18.24
CA VAL A 115 -13.18 -3.10 -17.38
C VAL A 115 -12.14 -2.48 -16.43
N ILE A 116 -11.29 -3.30 -15.81
CA ILE A 116 -10.25 -2.81 -14.91
C ILE A 116 -9.24 -1.87 -15.62
N SER A 117 -8.85 -2.14 -16.87
CA SER A 117 -7.92 -1.26 -17.60
C SER A 117 -8.57 0.08 -18.00
N GLN A 118 -9.86 0.08 -18.33
CA GLN A 118 -10.61 1.31 -18.63
C GLN A 118 -10.76 2.23 -17.41
N TYR A 119 -10.75 1.66 -16.20
CA TYR A 119 -10.86 2.40 -14.94
C TYR A 119 -9.53 2.52 -14.18
N GLN A 120 -8.38 2.25 -14.81
CA GLN A 120 -7.08 2.21 -14.14
C GLN A 120 -6.76 3.49 -13.35
N VAL A 121 -6.98 4.66 -13.95
CA VAL A 121 -6.70 5.96 -13.29
C VAL A 121 -7.65 6.17 -12.11
N GLN A 122 -8.92 5.79 -12.27
CA GLN A 122 -9.95 5.87 -11.24
C GLN A 122 -9.59 4.95 -10.06
N LEU A 123 -9.08 3.75 -10.34
CA LEU A 123 -8.59 2.83 -9.31
C LEU A 123 -7.37 3.37 -8.58
N PHE A 124 -6.44 4.05 -9.27
CA PHE A 124 -5.34 4.76 -8.60
C PHE A 124 -5.83 5.87 -7.67
N TRP A 125 -6.83 6.65 -8.10
CA TRP A 125 -7.43 7.68 -7.24
C TRP A 125 -8.10 7.08 -6.01
N ILE A 126 -8.86 6.00 -6.17
CA ILE A 126 -9.48 5.29 -5.05
C ILE A 126 -8.39 4.77 -4.09
N GLY A 127 -7.36 4.11 -4.63
CA GLY A 127 -6.23 3.64 -3.84
C GLY A 127 -5.53 4.76 -3.07
N LEU A 128 -5.37 5.93 -3.70
CA LEU A 128 -4.74 7.10 -3.09
C LEU A 128 -5.60 7.66 -1.94
N VAL A 129 -6.92 7.75 -2.12
CA VAL A 129 -7.85 8.16 -1.07
C VAL A 129 -7.78 7.21 0.12
N PHE A 130 -7.80 5.90 -0.10
CA PHE A 130 -7.66 4.91 0.98
C PHE A 130 -6.29 4.98 1.66
N ASN A 131 -5.23 5.27 0.89
CA ASN A 131 -3.89 5.45 1.42
C ASN A 131 -3.82 6.65 2.38
N PHE A 132 -4.30 7.82 1.93
CA PHE A 132 -4.36 9.01 2.78
C PHE A 132 -5.28 8.82 4.00
N ALA A 133 -6.45 8.21 3.82
CA ALA A 133 -7.37 7.91 4.92
C ALA A 133 -6.72 6.99 5.97
N GLY A 134 -5.98 5.98 5.54
CA GLY A 134 -5.25 5.09 6.43
C GLY A 134 -4.13 5.80 7.19
N ILE A 135 -3.39 6.70 6.54
CA ILE A 135 -2.37 7.54 7.20
C ILE A 135 -3.03 8.43 8.26
N ALA A 136 -4.10 9.15 7.90
CA ALA A 136 -4.83 10.03 8.79
C ALA A 136 -5.40 9.29 10.00
N TYR A 137 -5.98 8.11 9.78
CA TYR A 137 -6.50 7.26 10.87
C TYR A 137 -5.39 6.85 11.85
N MET A 138 -4.25 6.38 11.33
CA MET A 138 -3.12 5.95 12.16
C MET A 138 -2.49 7.13 12.92
N ALA A 139 -2.37 8.30 12.27
CA ALA A 139 -1.85 9.52 12.89
C ALA A 139 -2.75 9.99 14.03
N ASN A 140 -4.07 10.05 13.80
CA ASN A 140 -5.05 10.40 14.83
C ASN A 140 -5.00 9.45 16.02
N LYS A 141 -4.81 8.15 15.77
CA LYS A 141 -4.67 7.15 16.82
C LYS A 141 -3.42 7.41 17.66
N ILE A 142 -2.27 7.69 17.04
CA ILE A 142 -1.03 8.01 17.75
C ILE A 142 -1.19 9.26 18.64
N VAL A 143 -1.76 10.35 18.10
CA VAL A 143 -2.01 11.59 18.86
C VAL A 143 -2.92 11.33 20.06
N ARG A 144 -3.97 10.52 19.88
CA ARG A 144 -4.85 10.12 20.99
C ARG A 144 -4.13 9.29 22.05
N PHE A 145 -3.29 8.34 21.64
CA PHE A 145 -2.49 7.53 22.57
C PHE A 145 -1.46 8.36 23.33
N ASP A 146 -0.84 9.34 22.68
CA ASP A 146 0.12 10.25 23.30
C ASP A 146 -0.55 11.15 24.35
N LYS A 147 -1.73 11.70 24.03
CA LYS A 147 -2.55 12.47 24.99
C LYS A 147 -2.99 11.65 26.20
N MET A 148 -3.40 10.38 26.01
CA MET A 148 -3.75 9.51 27.13
C MET A 148 -2.55 9.15 28.01
N LYS A 149 -1.34 9.09 27.45
CA LYS A 149 -0.12 8.86 28.21
C LYS A 149 0.34 10.09 29.01
N GLN A 150 -0.03 11.30 28.57
CA GLN A 150 0.28 12.57 29.24
C GLN A 150 -0.69 12.93 30.38
N TRP A 151 -1.75 12.16 30.60
CA TRP A 151 -2.62 12.32 31.76
C TRP A 151 -2.00 11.61 32.97
N PRO A 152 -1.65 12.33 34.06
CA PRO A 152 -1.08 11.75 35.27
C PRO A 152 -2.07 10.85 36.02
#